data_AF-A0A256XM67-F1
#
_entry.id   AF-A0A256XM67-F1
#
_cell.length_a   1.000
_cell.length_b   1.000
_cell.length_c   1.000
_cell.angle_alpha   90.00
_cell.angle_beta   90.00
_cell.angle_gamma   90.00
#
_symmetry.space_group_name_H-M   'P 1'
#
loop_
_entity.id
_entity.type
_entity.pdbx_description
1 polymer ?
#
loop_
_entity_poly.entity_id
_entity_poly.type
_entity_poly.pdbx_seq_one_letter_code
_entity_poly.pdbx_strand_id
1 'polypeptide(L)'
;MSWQMAERGSIYYALILNGKNELVLWVTESSESVVAVNSKLYNCLSSSGDCVVSVRKTKLKEAMYVEIILPRRIKITSSLLSQLRNSVLFTPVKAGGLIPIDLEDTVLFLRVKDAYPDLAFISYRTKVVLY
;
A
#
# COMPACT_ATOMS: atom_id res chain seq x y z
N MET A 1 -2.66 -2.36 13.36
CA MET A 1 -3.80 -1.42 13.54
C MET A 1 -4.63 -1.24 12.25
N SER A 2 -4.59 -2.20 11.30
CA SER A 2 -5.19 -2.07 9.95
C SER A 2 -6.57 -2.71 9.80
N TRP A 3 -6.90 -3.71 10.61
CA TRP A 3 -8.11 -4.52 10.48
C TRP A 3 -9.40 -3.83 10.89
N GLN A 4 -9.40 -3.14 12.02
CA GLN A 4 -10.60 -2.48 12.56
C GLN A 4 -11.09 -1.32 11.69
N MET A 5 -10.27 -0.84 10.76
CA MET A 5 -10.60 0.26 9.86
C MET A 5 -11.46 -0.19 8.69
N ALA A 6 -11.36 -1.45 8.25
CA ALA A 6 -12.10 -1.93 7.09
C ALA A 6 -13.61 -2.13 7.37
N GLU A 7 -13.97 -2.45 8.61
CA GLU A 7 -15.34 -2.80 8.99
C GLU A 7 -16.21 -1.60 9.41
N ARG A 8 -15.61 -0.43 9.74
CA ARG A 8 -16.33 0.65 10.46
C ARG A 8 -16.89 1.80 9.61
N GLY A 9 -16.78 1.74 8.29
CA GLY A 9 -17.47 2.69 7.41
C GLY A 9 -16.70 3.98 7.17
N SER A 10 -16.59 4.32 5.88
CA SER A 10 -15.81 5.43 5.30
C SER A 10 -14.29 5.25 5.42
N ILE A 11 -13.75 4.20 4.79
CA ILE A 11 -12.31 4.10 4.56
C ILE A 11 -11.97 5.04 3.40
N TYR A 12 -11.22 6.10 3.69
CA TYR A 12 -10.67 7.00 2.68
C TYR A 12 -9.34 6.43 2.21
N TYR A 13 -8.91 6.79 1.01
CA TYR A 13 -7.51 6.58 0.64
C TYR A 13 -6.85 7.90 0.24
N ALA A 14 -5.55 7.99 0.52
CA ALA A 14 -4.68 9.01 -0.06
C ALA A 14 -3.89 8.39 -1.21
N LEU A 15 -3.89 9.08 -2.34
CA LEU A 15 -2.94 8.87 -3.42
C LEU A 15 -1.77 9.82 -3.19
N ILE A 16 -0.58 9.27 -2.96
CA ILE A 16 0.65 10.05 -2.87
C ILE A 16 1.39 9.88 -4.19
N LEU A 17 1.63 11.00 -4.87
CA LEU A 17 2.40 11.08 -6.11
C LEU A 17 3.75 11.72 -5.81
N ASN A 18 4.81 11.05 -6.25
CA ASN A 18 6.16 11.56 -6.15
C ASN A 18 6.94 11.15 -7.41
N GLY A 19 7.03 12.08 -8.36
CA GLY A 19 7.53 11.79 -9.70
C GLY A 19 6.72 10.67 -10.37
N LYS A 20 7.37 9.53 -10.65
CA LYS A 20 6.73 8.34 -11.25
C LYS A 20 6.21 7.33 -10.21
N ASN A 21 6.38 7.61 -8.92
CA ASN A 21 5.95 6.72 -7.85
C ASN A 21 4.56 7.12 -7.37
N GLU A 22 3.66 6.14 -7.37
CA GLU A 22 2.30 6.29 -6.86
C GLU A 22 2.10 5.35 -5.68
N LEU A 23 1.55 5.85 -4.58
CA LEU A 23 1.19 5.06 -3.41
C LEU A 23 -0.26 5.30 -3.09
N VAL A 24 -0.97 4.22 -2.78
CA VAL A 24 -2.30 4.28 -2.22
C VAL A 24 -2.20 3.87 -0.76
N LEU A 25 -2.69 4.69 0.15
CA LEU A 25 -2.70 4.42 1.59
C LEU A 25 -4.09 4.62 2.12
N TRP A 26 -4.49 3.83 3.12
CA TRP A 26 -5.69 4.14 3.88
C TRP A 26 -5.46 5.39 4.71
N VAL A 27 -6.49 6.23 4.79
CA VAL A 27 -6.48 7.40 5.66
C VAL A 27 -7.76 7.43 6.47
N THR A 28 -7.65 7.90 7.71
CA THR A 28 -8.78 8.18 8.58
C THR A 28 -9.15 9.64 8.50
N GLU A 29 -10.45 9.92 8.52
CA GLU A 29 -10.94 11.26 8.81
C GLU A 29 -10.62 11.59 10.27
N SER A 30 -9.70 12.52 10.47
CA SER A 30 -9.49 13.17 11.75
C SER A 30 -10.34 14.46 11.75
N SER A 31 -10.85 14.88 12.90
CA SER A 31 -11.61 16.14 13.06
C SER A 31 -10.81 17.37 12.63
N GLU A 32 -9.50 17.24 12.53
CA GLU A 32 -8.60 18.19 11.88
C GLU A 32 -8.24 17.63 10.51
N SER A 33 -8.25 18.47 9.48
CA SER A 33 -8.00 18.10 8.07
C SER A 33 -6.55 17.66 7.78
N VAL A 34 -5.91 17.01 8.74
CA VAL A 34 -4.53 16.54 8.74
C VAL A 34 -4.55 15.04 8.48
N VAL A 35 -4.17 14.64 7.27
CA VAL A 35 -3.84 13.25 7.00
C VAL A 35 -2.51 12.93 7.66
N ALA A 36 -2.55 12.15 8.74
CA ALA A 36 -1.35 11.62 9.37
C ALA A 36 -0.74 10.53 8.46
N VAL A 37 0.12 10.93 7.53
CA VAL A 37 1.01 9.99 6.83
C VAL A 37 2.13 9.63 7.79
N ASN A 38 2.40 8.33 7.98
CA ASN A 38 3.53 7.86 8.79
C ASN A 38 4.80 8.60 8.32
N SER A 39 5.45 9.32 9.23
CA SER A 39 6.60 10.18 8.94
C SER A 39 7.77 9.42 8.31
N LYS A 40 7.94 8.13 8.60
CA LYS A 40 8.91 7.27 7.93
C LYS A 40 8.58 7.08 6.44
N LEU A 41 7.29 6.87 6.15
CA LEU A 41 6.76 6.69 4.80
C LEU A 41 6.86 7.99 3.99
N TYR A 42 6.52 9.13 4.61
CA TYR A 42 6.72 10.45 4.02
C TYR A 42 8.20 10.74 3.75
N ASN A 43 9.10 10.47 4.71
CA ASN A 43 10.54 10.70 4.54
C ASN A 43 11.16 9.82 3.44
N CYS A 44 10.70 8.57 3.29
CA CYS A 44 11.13 7.71 2.19
C CYS A 44 10.68 8.27 0.82
N LEU A 45 9.51 8.88 0.74
CA LEU A 45 9.03 9.51 -0.49
C LEU A 45 9.74 10.86 -0.72
N SER A 46 9.75 11.75 0.25
CA SER A 46 10.31 13.11 0.13
C SER A 46 11.82 13.14 -0.13
N SER A 47 12.56 12.06 0.15
CA SER A 47 13.97 11.92 -0.24
C SER A 47 14.23 12.06 -1.75
N SER A 48 13.18 12.03 -2.58
CA SER A 48 13.26 12.15 -4.05
C SER A 48 12.59 13.40 -4.64
N GLY A 49 12.11 14.34 -3.81
CA GLY A 49 11.54 15.62 -4.25
C GLY A 49 10.18 15.96 -3.63
N ASP A 50 9.53 16.99 -4.16
CA ASP A 50 8.20 17.43 -3.73
C ASP A 50 7.14 16.33 -3.95
N CYS A 51 6.39 16.03 -2.90
CA CYS A 51 5.32 15.04 -2.93
C CYS A 51 3.96 15.72 -3.04
N VAL A 52 3.12 15.29 -3.99
CA VAL A 52 1.73 15.74 -4.09
C VAL A 52 0.84 14.69 -3.44
N VAL A 53 0.08 15.10 -2.42
CA VAL A 53 -0.86 14.22 -1.72
C VAL A 53 -2.28 14.61 -2.13
N SER A 54 -3.01 13.66 -2.73
CA SER A 54 -4.43 13.81 -3.08
C SER A 54 -5.26 12.84 -2.24
N VAL A 55 -6.19 13.37 -1.45
CA VAL A 55 -7.08 12.57 -0.61
C VAL A 55 -8.39 12.34 -1.34
N ARG A 56 -8.83 11.09 -1.46
CA ARG A 56 -10.11 10.74 -2.10
C ARG A 56 -10.98 9.92 -1.15
N LYS A 57 -12.23 10.35 -1.02
CA LYS A 57 -13.28 9.62 -0.30
C LYS A 57 -13.97 8.67 -1.25
N THR A 58 -13.64 7.38 -1.20
CA THR A 58 -14.38 6.35 -1.93
C THR A 58 -14.17 4.99 -1.30
N LYS A 59 -15.11 4.07 -1.52
CA LYS A 59 -14.98 2.68 -1.08
C LYS A 59 -14.12 1.92 -2.08
N LEU A 60 -12.99 1.36 -1.63
CA LEU A 60 -12.22 0.42 -2.44
C LEU A 60 -12.90 -0.95 -2.44
N LYS A 61 -12.87 -1.60 -3.60
CA LYS A 61 -13.33 -2.99 -3.74
C LYS A 61 -12.19 -3.93 -3.36
N GLU A 62 -12.56 -5.15 -3.03
CA GLU A 62 -11.62 -6.25 -2.85
C GLU A 62 -10.98 -6.62 -4.18
N ALA A 63 -9.65 -6.81 -4.18
CA ALA A 63 -8.93 -7.28 -5.35
C ALA A 63 -9.17 -8.79 -5.55
N MET A 64 -9.47 -9.20 -6.77
CA MET A 64 -9.51 -10.60 -7.17
C MET A 64 -8.10 -11.18 -7.28
N TYR A 65 -7.17 -10.42 -7.87
CA TYR A 65 -5.76 -10.78 -7.90
C TYR A 65 -4.87 -9.53 -7.84
N VAL A 66 -3.63 -9.74 -7.39
CA VAL A 66 -2.56 -8.74 -7.40
C VAL A 66 -1.25 -9.42 -7.78
N GLU A 67 -0.54 -8.81 -8.73
CA GLU A 67 0.80 -9.21 -9.16
C GLU A 67 1.83 -8.24 -8.58
N ILE A 68 2.80 -8.76 -7.82
CA ILE A 68 3.81 -7.95 -7.13
C ILE A 68 5.20 -8.36 -7.61
N ILE A 69 6.02 -7.39 -7.98
CA ILE A 69 7.42 -7.59 -8.37
C ILE A 69 8.28 -7.55 -7.11
N LEU A 70 9.00 -8.64 -6.86
CA LEU A 70 9.95 -8.71 -5.77
C LEU A 70 11.27 -8.03 -6.16
N PRO A 71 11.93 -7.33 -5.22
CA PRO A 71 13.22 -6.71 -5.48
C PRO A 71 14.29 -7.77 -5.73
N ARG A 72 15.01 -7.67 -6.86
CA ARG A 72 16.07 -8.61 -7.26
C ARG A 72 17.19 -8.81 -6.23
N ARG A 73 17.37 -7.86 -5.31
CA ARG A 73 18.45 -7.87 -4.31
C ARG A 73 18.08 -8.60 -3.01
N ILE A 74 16.85 -9.04 -2.85
CA ILE A 74 16.39 -9.70 -1.63
C ILE A 74 16.39 -11.22 -1.85
N LYS A 75 17.09 -11.95 -0.98
CA LYS A 75 17.03 -13.42 -0.98
C LYS A 75 15.68 -13.84 -0.42
N ILE A 76 14.81 -14.31 -1.31
CA ILE A 76 13.45 -14.72 -0.96
C ILE A 76 13.50 -16.10 -0.32
N THR A 77 13.25 -16.17 0.99
CA THR A 77 13.04 -17.43 1.71
C THR A 77 11.54 -17.73 1.81
N SER A 78 11.18 -18.99 2.09
CA SER A 78 9.78 -19.37 2.35
C SER A 78 9.17 -18.61 3.53
N SER A 79 9.96 -18.33 4.56
CA SER A 79 9.56 -17.51 5.72
C SER A 79 9.25 -16.07 5.29
N LEU A 80 10.14 -15.46 4.50
CA LEU A 80 9.93 -14.09 4.01
C LEU A 80 8.71 -14.00 3.09
N LEU A 81 8.45 -15.00 2.25
CA LEU A 81 7.24 -15.05 1.42
C LEU A 81 5.96 -15.06 2.25
N SER A 82 5.92 -15.86 3.32
CA SER A 82 4.78 -15.91 4.23
C SER A 82 4.58 -14.59 4.97
N GLN A 83 5.68 -13.98 5.42
CA GLN A 83 5.64 -12.65 6.06
C GLN A 83 5.13 -11.59 5.09
N LEU A 84 5.67 -11.51 3.87
CA LEU A 84 5.24 -10.57 2.85
C LEU A 84 3.75 -10.73 2.54
N ARG A 85 3.28 -11.98 2.36
CA ARG A 85 1.85 -12.26 2.14
C ARG A 85 0.97 -11.73 3.26
N ASN A 86 1.39 -11.89 4.51
CA ASN A 86 0.64 -11.38 5.66
C ASN A 86 0.71 -9.86 5.77
N SER A 87 1.87 -9.27 5.49
CA SER A 87 2.09 -7.82 5.56
C SER A 87 1.33 -7.04 4.50
N VAL A 88 1.07 -7.62 3.32
CA VAL A 88 0.30 -6.94 2.26
C VAL A 88 -1.22 -7.01 2.47
N LEU A 89 -1.71 -7.85 3.40
CA LEU A 89 -3.14 -7.97 3.66
C LEU A 89 -3.73 -6.63 4.09
N PHE A 90 -4.93 -6.32 3.59
CA PHE A 90 -5.65 -5.06 3.78
C PHE A 90 -4.89 -3.85 3.29
N THR A 91 -3.89 -4.01 2.43
CA THR A 91 -3.22 -2.86 1.82
C THR A 91 -3.98 -2.45 0.56
N PRO A 92 -4.26 -1.15 0.38
CA PRO A 92 -4.82 -0.67 -0.86
C PRO A 92 -3.75 -0.63 -1.94
N VAL A 93 -4.12 -0.96 -3.17
CA VAL A 93 -3.19 -1.19 -4.28
C VAL A 93 -3.71 -0.55 -5.55
N LYS A 94 -2.78 -0.21 -6.43
CA LYS A 94 -3.02 0.27 -7.78
C LYS A 94 -1.98 -0.33 -8.71
N ALA A 95 -2.36 -0.71 -9.92
CA ALA A 95 -1.43 -1.18 -10.95
C ALA A 95 -0.34 -0.12 -11.20
N GLY A 96 0.93 -0.54 -11.25
CA GLY A 96 2.11 0.34 -11.35
C GLY A 96 2.51 1.05 -10.04
N GLY A 97 1.64 1.02 -9.02
CA GLY A 97 1.87 1.64 -7.72
C GLY A 97 2.89 0.91 -6.86
N LEU A 98 3.19 1.48 -5.70
CA LEU A 98 4.04 0.91 -4.67
C LEU A 98 3.25 0.51 -3.43
N ILE A 99 3.62 -0.63 -2.85
CA ILE A 99 3.19 -1.09 -1.54
C ILE A 99 4.35 -0.88 -0.56
N PRO A 100 4.20 -0.04 0.48
CA PRO A 100 5.16 0.04 1.56
C PRO A 100 4.96 -1.12 2.54
N ILE A 101 6.05 -1.82 2.86
CA ILE A 101 6.10 -2.85 3.90
C ILE A 101 7.04 -2.36 4.98
N ASP A 102 6.49 -2.09 6.16
CA ASP A 102 7.30 -1.78 7.34
C ASP A 102 8.06 -3.04 7.78
N LEU A 103 9.38 -2.98 7.71
CA LEU A 103 10.30 -3.89 8.38
C LEU A 103 10.84 -3.18 9.63
N GLU A 104 11.41 -3.92 10.58
CA GLU A 104 11.82 -3.40 11.90
C GLU A 104 12.64 -2.09 11.80
N ASP A 105 13.62 -2.05 10.89
CA ASP A 105 14.54 -0.92 10.74
C ASP A 105 14.38 -0.14 9.42
N THR A 106 13.52 -0.59 8.50
CA THR A 106 13.42 0.00 7.16
C THR A 106 12.06 -0.20 6.52
N VAL A 107 11.72 0.59 5.50
CA VAL A 107 10.52 0.40 4.69
C VAL A 107 10.92 -0.22 3.36
N LEU A 108 10.35 -1.39 3.07
CA LEU A 108 10.50 -2.04 1.78
C LEU A 108 9.36 -1.63 0.84
N PHE A 109 9.70 -1.07 -0.32
CA PHE A 109 8.70 -0.76 -1.35
C PHE A 109 8.62 -1.89 -2.38
N LEU A 110 7.46 -2.52 -2.47
CA LEU A 110 7.15 -3.52 -3.50
C LEU A 110 6.40 -2.85 -4.64
N ARG A 111 6.74 -3.19 -5.89
CA ARG A 111 6.05 -2.64 -7.06
C ARG A 111 4.87 -3.54 -7.43
N VAL A 112 3.68 -2.96 -7.56
CA VAL A 112 2.52 -3.65 -8.13
C VAL A 112 2.68 -3.64 -9.64
N LYS A 113 2.79 -4.83 -10.24
CA LYS A 113 2.79 -4.99 -11.69
C LYS A 113 1.38 -4.78 -12.23
N ASP A 114 0.41 -5.49 -11.64
CA ASP A 114 -0.99 -5.47 -12.06
C ASP A 114 -1.92 -5.81 -10.90
N ALA A 115 -3.17 -5.36 -10.97
CA ALA A 115 -4.22 -5.64 -9.99
C ALA A 115 -5.61 -5.56 -10.64
N TYR A 116 -6.51 -6.47 -10.27
CA TYR A 116 -7.90 -6.43 -10.73
C TYR A 116 -8.91 -6.60 -9.59
N PRO A 117 -9.93 -5.72 -9.49
CA PRO A 117 -10.01 -4.43 -10.19
C PRO A 117 -8.83 -3.53 -9.82
N ASP A 118 -8.47 -2.60 -10.71
CA ASP A 118 -7.50 -1.56 -10.36
C ASP A 118 -8.07 -0.66 -9.25
N LEU A 119 -7.18 -0.09 -8.44
CA LEU A 119 -7.54 0.69 -7.26
C LEU A 119 -8.47 -0.10 -6.32
N ALA A 120 -7.89 -1.09 -5.65
CA ALA A 120 -8.58 -2.07 -4.81
C ALA A 120 -7.79 -2.30 -3.51
N PHE A 121 -8.23 -3.22 -2.66
CA PHE A 121 -7.45 -3.66 -1.50
C PHE A 121 -7.25 -5.18 -1.49
N ILE A 122 -6.11 -5.62 -0.95
CA ILE A 122 -5.80 -7.03 -0.79
C ILE A 122 -6.58 -7.59 0.40
N SER A 123 -7.26 -8.71 0.23
CA SER A 123 -7.92 -9.46 1.29
C SER A 123 -7.34 -10.88 1.40
N TYR A 124 -7.87 -11.70 2.30
CA TYR A 124 -7.60 -13.13 2.34
C TYR A 124 -8.05 -13.91 1.10
N ARG A 125 -9.01 -13.40 0.33
CA ARG A 125 -9.50 -14.06 -0.89
C ARG A 125 -8.79 -13.57 -2.16
N THR A 126 -7.99 -12.51 -2.05
CA THR A 126 -7.18 -12.01 -3.15
C THR A 126 -6.09 -13.02 -3.51
N LYS A 127 -5.99 -13.39 -4.79
CA LYS A 127 -4.88 -14.17 -5.30
C LYS A 127 -3.63 -13.30 -5.44
N VAL A 128 -2.65 -13.47 -4.56
CA VAL A 128 -1.37 -12.75 -4.61
C VAL A 128 -0.32 -13.57 -5.36
N VAL A 129 0.15 -13.04 -6.49
CA VAL A 129 1.22 -13.60 -7.32
C VAL A 129 2.48 -12.74 -7.13
N LEU A 130 3.60 -13.40 -6.87
CA LEU A 130 4.89 -12.75 -6.63
C LEU A 130 5.85 -13.13 -7.76
N TYR A 131 6.49 -12.12 -8.38
CA TYR A 131 7.43 -12.25 -9.51
C TYR A 131 8.86 -11.93 -9.11
#